data_AF-A0A428UCY2-F1
#
_entry.id   AF-A0A428UCY2-F1
#
_cell.length_a   1.000
_cell.length_b   1.000
_cell.length_c   1.000
_cell.angle_alpha   90.00
_cell.angle_beta   90.00
_cell.angle_gamma   90.00
#
_symmetry.space_group_name_H-M   'P 1'
#
loop_
_entity.id
_entity.type
_entity.pdbx_description
1 polymer ?
#
loop_
_entity_poly.entity_id
_entity_poly.type
_entity_poly.pdbx_seq_one_letter_code
_entity_poly.pdbx_strand_id
1 'polypeptide(L)'
;MPPVRTTKQNTAATDAAAAPVAKRPKTMWLKPIPKGDKEAYFQSSERDWDDKYEAKIGTGTRTIKFGYEFILTDRHVEDILALGPGVCGGLWQFIFEYTDVSYDAKNSAKLTTQVVVRLAKACPKLRRIELQAATEVGEDALLALFENCPALTYIELSGLGHGNDITGSSLDALRENPEWAPKLKTLVLGERDEKKAFMKAMRALGKERQAMTITLISRMEVKKWGDWELETRKQDYKKGRKHGDRYDGKAGSNPLDNRYNYYW
;
A
#
# COMPACT_ATOMS: atom_id res chain seq x y z
N MET A 1 -12.29 11.54 -29.58
CA MET A 1 -11.05 10.89 -29.10
C MET A 1 -10.24 11.92 -28.34
N PRO A 2 -10.09 11.82 -27.00
CA PRO A 2 -9.13 12.64 -26.28
C PRO A 2 -7.71 12.09 -26.48
N PRO A 3 -6.66 12.91 -26.35
CA PRO A 3 -5.32 12.51 -26.71
C PRO A 3 -4.75 11.50 -25.70
N VAL A 4 -4.33 10.35 -26.22
CA VAL A 4 -3.45 9.41 -25.50
C VAL A 4 -2.09 10.08 -25.39
N ARG A 5 -1.57 10.19 -24.17
CA ARG A 5 -0.21 10.69 -23.92
C ARG A 5 0.79 9.70 -24.54
N THR A 6 1.30 10.01 -25.73
CA THR A 6 2.42 9.28 -26.32
C THR A 6 3.67 9.53 -25.47
N THR A 7 4.23 8.44 -24.95
CA THR A 7 5.55 8.40 -24.33
C THR A 7 6.60 8.82 -25.34
N LYS A 8 7.16 10.02 -25.19
CA LYS A 8 8.40 10.38 -25.87
C LYS A 8 9.55 9.62 -25.21
N GLN A 9 10.04 8.59 -25.90
CA GLN A 9 11.39 8.07 -25.69
C GLN A 9 12.38 9.10 -26.20
N ASN A 10 13.10 9.75 -25.29
CA ASN A 10 14.32 10.47 -25.63
C ASN A 10 15.51 9.56 -25.33
N THR A 11 16.04 8.95 -26.38
CA THR A 11 17.40 8.42 -26.43
C THR A 11 18.38 9.58 -26.61
N ALA A 12 19.15 9.88 -25.57
CA ALA A 12 20.47 10.48 -25.70
C ALA A 12 21.27 10.13 -24.45
N ALA A 13 22.16 9.15 -24.59
CA ALA A 13 23.21 8.86 -23.62
C ALA A 13 24.30 9.93 -23.77
N THR A 14 24.66 10.57 -22.67
CA THR A 14 26.02 11.07 -22.45
C THR A 14 26.33 11.03 -20.96
N ASP A 15 27.46 10.39 -20.65
CA ASP A 15 28.03 10.20 -19.34
C ASP A 15 28.18 11.50 -18.54
N ALA A 16 27.62 11.51 -17.34
CA ALA A 16 28.03 12.41 -16.28
C ALA A 16 28.22 11.56 -15.01
N ALA A 17 29.50 11.42 -14.64
CA ALA A 17 29.99 10.60 -13.55
C ALA A 17 29.17 10.78 -12.26
N ALA A 18 28.68 9.66 -11.71
CA ALA A 18 28.11 9.61 -10.38
C ALA A 18 29.16 10.07 -9.36
N ALA A 19 28.89 11.18 -8.67
CA ALA A 19 29.64 11.55 -7.48
C ALA A 19 29.54 10.40 -6.46
N PRO A 20 30.62 10.03 -5.77
CA PRO A 20 30.59 8.88 -4.87
C PRO A 20 29.65 9.20 -3.71
N VAL A 21 28.55 8.45 -3.63
CA VAL A 21 27.70 8.40 -2.43
C VAL A 21 28.59 7.92 -1.30
N ALA A 22 28.94 8.83 -0.39
CA ALA A 22 29.72 8.50 0.79
C ALA A 22 29.00 7.37 1.55
N LYS A 23 29.63 6.19 1.61
CA LYS A 23 29.14 5.08 2.42
C LYS A 23 29.14 5.53 3.88
N ARG A 24 27.96 5.81 4.44
CA ARG A 24 27.79 6.10 5.86
C ARG A 24 28.24 4.87 6.67
N PRO A 25 29.04 5.01 7.74
CA PRO A 25 29.45 3.87 8.55
C PRO A 25 28.20 3.22 9.15
N LYS A 26 28.17 1.88 9.22
CA LYS A 26 27.20 1.13 10.02
C LYS A 26 27.45 1.49 11.49
N THR A 27 26.86 2.58 11.97
CA THR A 27 26.95 2.97 13.37
C THR A 27 26.15 1.97 14.18
N MET A 28 26.86 1.10 14.90
CA MET A 28 26.30 0.34 16.01
C MET A 28 25.72 1.35 17.00
N TRP A 29 24.40 1.33 17.17
CA TRP A 29 23.69 2.29 18.01
C TRP A 29 24.06 2.08 19.48
N LEU A 30 24.97 2.90 20.00
CA LEU A 30 25.45 2.84 21.38
C LEU A 30 24.57 3.64 22.37
N LYS A 31 23.56 4.38 21.87
CA LYS A 31 22.61 5.14 22.71
C LYS A 31 21.29 4.38 22.86
N PRO A 32 20.64 4.41 24.05
CA PRO A 32 19.32 3.83 24.23
C PRO A 32 18.33 4.43 23.22
N ILE A 33 17.62 3.57 22.49
CA ILE A 33 16.58 4.02 21.54
C ILE A 33 15.53 4.80 22.35
N PRO A 34 15.15 6.01 21.94
CA PRO A 34 14.17 6.80 22.67
C PRO A 34 12.80 6.10 22.71
N LYS A 35 11.89 6.63 23.52
CA LYS A 35 10.50 6.17 23.52
C LYS A 35 9.81 6.50 22.18
N GLY A 36 10.18 7.62 21.56
CA GLY A 36 9.56 8.13 20.34
C GLY A 36 8.10 8.54 20.53
N ASP A 37 7.50 9.02 19.45
CA ASP A 37 6.08 9.33 19.37
C ASP A 37 5.28 8.03 19.30
N LYS A 38 4.10 7.99 19.95
CA LYS A 38 3.19 6.85 19.81
C LYS A 38 2.73 6.68 18.36
N GLU A 39 2.49 7.80 17.69
CA GLU A 39 2.16 7.91 16.27
C GLU A 39 3.17 8.85 15.60
N ALA A 40 4.11 8.28 14.86
CA ALA A 40 5.12 9.02 14.12
C ALA A 40 4.57 9.35 12.72
N TYR A 41 4.35 10.64 12.45
CA TYR A 41 3.91 11.14 11.16
C TYR A 41 5.05 11.87 10.43
N PHE A 42 5.23 11.59 9.14
CA PHE A 42 6.25 12.20 8.29
C PHE A 42 5.59 12.79 7.04
N GLN A 43 5.54 14.11 6.93
CA GLN A 43 4.93 14.79 5.80
C GLN A 43 5.78 14.64 4.54
N SER A 44 7.08 14.85 4.65
CA SER A 44 8.01 14.95 3.53
C SER A 44 9.28 14.12 3.78
N SER A 45 9.67 13.31 2.80
CA SER A 45 10.88 12.48 2.91
C SER A 45 12.16 13.32 2.97
N GLU A 46 12.17 14.48 2.30
CA GLU A 46 13.31 15.41 2.30
C GLU A 46 13.42 16.19 3.62
N ARG A 47 12.29 16.59 4.20
CA ARG A 47 12.29 17.49 5.37
C ARG A 47 12.24 16.75 6.69
N ASP A 48 11.59 15.60 6.75
CA ASP A 48 11.23 14.96 8.03
C ASP A 48 11.98 13.65 8.29
N TRP A 49 12.65 13.07 7.28
CA TRP A 49 13.30 11.77 7.42
C TRP A 49 14.78 11.88 7.80
N ASP A 50 15.61 12.36 6.89
CA ASP A 50 17.07 12.35 7.04
C ASP A 50 17.52 13.00 8.36
N ASP A 51 18.23 12.22 9.18
CA ASP A 51 18.73 12.57 10.52
C ASP A 51 17.68 13.01 11.55
N LYS A 52 16.39 12.77 11.27
CA LYS A 52 15.26 13.22 12.10
C LYS A 52 14.32 12.10 12.52
N TYR A 53 14.18 11.04 11.71
CA TYR A 53 13.27 9.93 11.99
C TYR A 53 13.55 9.25 13.34
N GLU A 54 14.82 9.20 13.75
CA GLU A 54 15.31 8.61 14.99
C GLU A 54 14.79 9.31 16.26
N ALA A 55 14.44 10.60 16.16
CA ALA A 55 13.84 11.35 17.26
C ALA A 55 12.35 11.02 17.44
N LYS A 56 11.66 10.66 16.36
CA LYS A 56 10.21 10.40 16.34
C LYS A 56 9.88 8.92 16.48
N ILE A 57 10.72 8.02 15.96
CA ILE A 57 10.51 6.58 16.02
C ILE A 57 11.30 6.00 17.18
N GLY A 58 10.60 5.28 18.07
CA GLY A 58 11.21 4.66 19.23
C GLY A 58 10.43 3.45 19.72
N THR A 59 10.83 2.93 20.89
CA THR A 59 10.26 1.70 21.48
C THR A 59 8.77 1.81 21.84
N GLY A 60 8.28 3.04 22.02
CA GLY A 60 6.88 3.39 22.27
C GLY A 60 6.05 3.61 21.01
N THR A 61 6.67 3.69 19.82
CA THR A 61 5.98 3.92 18.56
C THR A 61 5.11 2.72 18.18
N ARG A 62 3.87 2.99 17.81
CA ARG A 62 2.88 1.98 17.38
C ARG A 62 2.39 2.22 15.98
N THR A 63 2.43 3.47 15.52
CA THR A 63 1.97 3.85 14.18
C THR A 63 3.06 4.66 13.50
N ILE A 64 3.37 4.31 12.26
CA ILE A 64 4.16 5.12 11.34
C ILE A 64 3.26 5.48 10.16
N LYS A 65 3.15 6.77 9.87
CA LYS A 65 2.32 7.33 8.80
C LYS A 65 3.13 8.28 7.93
N PHE A 66 2.86 8.24 6.64
CA PHE A 66 3.52 9.07 5.64
C PHE A 66 2.49 9.99 4.98
N GLY A 67 2.84 11.27 4.86
CA GLY A 67 2.02 12.32 4.27
C GLY A 67 2.18 12.44 2.76
N TYR A 68 1.43 13.37 2.18
CA TYR A 68 1.30 13.48 0.73
C TYR A 68 2.55 13.99 -0.01
N GLU A 69 3.54 14.54 0.69
CA GLU A 69 4.84 14.91 0.11
C GLU A 69 5.91 13.83 0.30
N PHE A 70 5.56 12.69 0.90
CA PHE A 70 6.52 11.66 1.23
C PHE A 70 6.74 10.72 0.04
N ILE A 71 7.99 10.56 -0.38
CA ILE A 71 8.37 9.52 -1.35
C ILE A 71 8.89 8.33 -0.53
N LEU A 72 8.05 7.31 -0.36
CA LEU A 72 8.41 6.10 0.37
C LEU A 72 9.26 5.18 -0.51
N THR A 73 10.40 4.73 0.02
CA THR A 73 11.37 3.88 -0.71
C THR A 73 11.87 2.77 0.21
N ASP A 74 12.47 1.74 -0.37
CA ASP A 74 13.10 0.65 0.39
C ASP A 74 14.04 1.16 1.49
N ARG A 75 14.82 2.21 1.20
CA ARG A 75 15.75 2.82 2.18
C ARG A 75 15.03 3.21 3.47
N HIS A 76 13.86 3.83 3.38
CA HIS A 76 13.11 4.26 4.56
C HIS A 76 12.64 3.07 5.40
N VAL A 77 12.27 1.96 4.74
CA VAL A 77 11.92 0.72 5.45
C VAL A 77 13.17 0.10 6.07
N GLU A 78 14.32 0.09 5.39
CA GLU A 78 15.60 -0.35 5.98
C GLU A 78 15.99 0.45 7.22
N ASP A 79 15.83 1.77 7.17
CA ASP A 79 16.15 2.65 8.28
C ASP A 79 15.29 2.27 9.51
N ILE A 80 14.00 1.99 9.32
CA ILE A 80 13.11 1.51 10.39
C ILE A 80 13.58 0.13 10.90
N LEU A 81 13.93 -0.79 10.02
CA LEU A 81 14.41 -2.12 10.38
C LEU A 81 15.73 -2.04 11.18
N ALA A 82 16.59 -1.08 10.84
CA ALA A 82 17.87 -0.83 11.50
C ALA A 82 17.71 -0.32 12.95
N LEU A 83 16.55 0.26 13.31
CA LEU A 83 16.20 0.58 14.71
C LEU A 83 16.02 -0.69 15.57
N GLY A 84 15.92 -1.86 14.95
CA GLY A 84 16.00 -3.14 15.63
C GLY A 84 14.68 -3.62 16.26
N PRO A 85 14.73 -4.77 16.96
CA PRO A 85 13.54 -5.49 17.40
C PRO A 85 12.71 -4.75 18.46
N GLY A 86 13.33 -3.82 19.21
CA GLY A 86 12.61 -3.00 20.20
C GLY A 86 11.57 -2.08 19.58
N VAL A 87 11.84 -1.57 18.37
CA VAL A 87 10.87 -0.78 17.59
C VAL A 87 9.98 -1.70 16.75
N CYS A 88 10.60 -2.59 15.96
CA CYS A 88 9.86 -3.42 15.00
C CYS A 88 8.86 -4.35 15.69
N GLY A 89 9.24 -4.97 16.80
CA GLY A 89 8.37 -5.84 17.61
C GLY A 89 7.23 -5.11 18.33
N GLY A 90 7.23 -3.77 18.32
CA GLY A 90 6.19 -2.92 18.89
C GLY A 90 5.22 -2.34 17.88
N LEU A 91 5.55 -2.34 16.59
CA LEU A 91 4.79 -1.62 15.56
C LEU A 91 3.43 -2.29 15.28
N TRP A 92 2.36 -1.49 15.26
CA TRP A 92 0.98 -1.94 15.00
C TRP A 92 0.47 -1.46 13.64
N GLN A 93 0.90 -0.30 13.17
CA GLN A 93 0.39 0.30 11.95
C GLN A 93 1.53 0.90 11.10
N PHE A 94 1.52 0.58 9.82
CA PHE A 94 2.42 1.14 8.81
C PHE A 94 1.57 1.62 7.63
N ILE A 95 1.45 2.93 7.47
CA ILE A 95 0.40 3.53 6.65
C ILE A 95 1.01 4.53 5.67
N PHE A 96 0.85 4.23 4.39
CA PHE A 96 1.12 5.10 3.26
C PHE A 96 -0.16 5.24 2.44
N GLU A 97 -0.74 6.42 2.45
CA GLU A 97 -1.98 6.75 1.74
C GLU A 97 -1.69 7.57 0.49
N TYR A 98 -2.36 7.22 -0.60
CA TYR A 98 -2.34 7.95 -1.86
C TYR A 98 -3.67 8.68 -2.02
N THR A 99 -3.73 9.91 -1.49
CA THR A 99 -4.99 10.69 -1.42
C THR A 99 -4.91 12.05 -2.09
N ASP A 100 -3.71 12.61 -2.24
CA ASP A 100 -3.50 13.92 -2.86
C ASP A 100 -2.94 13.74 -4.27
N VAL A 101 -3.50 14.47 -5.22
CA VAL A 101 -3.10 14.45 -6.63
C VAL A 101 -2.86 15.87 -7.14
N SER A 102 -2.76 16.84 -6.23
CA SER A 102 -2.38 18.21 -6.55
C SER A 102 -0.99 18.27 -7.20
N TYR A 103 -0.68 19.41 -7.82
CA TYR A 103 0.58 19.60 -8.53
C TYR A 103 1.83 19.49 -7.63
N ASP A 104 1.68 19.70 -6.32
CA ASP A 104 2.75 19.60 -5.32
C ASP A 104 2.78 18.23 -4.59
N ALA A 105 1.80 17.36 -4.82
CA ALA A 105 1.80 16.02 -4.26
C ALA A 105 2.95 15.18 -4.84
N LYS A 106 3.68 14.50 -3.94
CA LYS A 106 4.76 13.58 -4.32
C LYS A 106 4.38 12.12 -4.08
N ASN A 107 3.68 11.85 -2.96
CA ASN A 107 3.12 10.59 -2.45
C ASN A 107 3.34 9.33 -3.30
N SER A 108 4.59 8.96 -3.51
CA SER A 108 4.96 7.78 -4.30
C SER A 108 5.51 6.69 -3.39
N ALA A 109 5.01 5.46 -3.53
CA ALA A 109 5.52 4.29 -2.83
C ALA A 109 6.34 3.40 -3.78
N LYS A 110 7.66 3.63 -3.79
CA LYS A 110 8.65 2.86 -4.58
C LYS A 110 9.25 1.75 -3.71
N LEU A 111 8.40 0.78 -3.37
CA LEU A 111 8.75 -0.34 -2.52
C LEU A 111 8.86 -1.64 -3.31
N THR A 112 9.95 -2.37 -3.10
CA THR A 112 10.08 -3.73 -3.63
C THR A 112 9.32 -4.72 -2.77
N THR A 113 8.90 -5.84 -3.38
CA THR A 113 8.32 -6.98 -2.64
C THR A 113 9.25 -7.45 -1.50
N GLN A 114 10.56 -7.49 -1.73
CA GLN A 114 11.54 -8.01 -0.76
C GLN A 114 11.66 -7.15 0.51
N VAL A 115 11.51 -5.83 0.42
CA VAL A 115 11.56 -4.98 1.62
C VAL A 115 10.32 -5.17 2.49
N VAL A 116 9.15 -5.37 1.87
CA VAL A 116 7.88 -5.62 2.60
C VAL A 116 7.89 -7.00 3.24
N VAL A 117 8.48 -8.01 2.60
CA VAL A 117 8.72 -9.34 3.22
C VAL A 117 9.56 -9.20 4.51
N ARG A 118 10.62 -8.39 4.47
CA ARG A 118 11.47 -8.16 5.66
C ARG A 118 10.73 -7.37 6.74
N LEU A 119 9.94 -6.37 6.36
CA LEU A 119 9.06 -5.65 7.28
C LEU A 119 8.09 -6.59 8.00
N ALA A 120 7.41 -7.48 7.26
CA ALA A 120 6.49 -8.46 7.83
C ALA A 120 7.17 -9.37 8.86
N LYS A 121 8.36 -9.89 8.54
CA LYS A 121 9.16 -10.75 9.44
C LYS A 121 9.62 -10.01 10.70
N ALA A 122 9.95 -8.73 10.60
CA ALA A 122 10.44 -7.92 11.71
C ALA A 122 9.32 -7.38 12.63
N CYS A 123 8.09 -7.25 12.10
CA CYS A 123 6.96 -6.60 12.78
C CYS A 123 5.79 -7.56 13.08
N PRO A 124 5.97 -8.58 13.95
CA PRO A 124 4.94 -9.62 14.19
C PRO A 124 3.66 -9.12 14.87
N LYS A 125 3.66 -7.90 15.43
CA LYS A 125 2.49 -7.27 16.06
C LYS A 125 1.72 -6.34 15.13
N LEU A 126 2.04 -6.32 13.84
CA LEU A 126 1.36 -5.49 12.86
C LEU A 126 -0.13 -5.86 12.79
N ARG A 127 -0.98 -4.85 12.87
CA ARG A 127 -2.45 -4.95 12.85
C ARG A 127 -3.06 -4.36 11.59
N ARG A 128 -2.40 -3.34 11.04
CA ARG A 128 -2.83 -2.59 9.87
C ARG A 128 -1.63 -2.24 9.02
N ILE A 129 -1.69 -2.56 7.74
CA ILE A 129 -0.72 -2.09 6.76
C ILE A 129 -1.48 -1.53 5.57
N GLU A 130 -1.10 -0.33 5.15
CA GLU A 130 -1.64 0.34 3.97
C GLU A 130 -0.47 0.78 3.11
N LEU A 131 -0.37 0.19 1.93
CA LEU A 131 0.58 0.56 0.89
C LEU A 131 -0.20 0.88 -0.38
N GLN A 132 -0.76 2.09 -0.42
CA GLN A 132 -1.42 2.60 -1.62
C GLN A 132 -0.37 3.07 -2.63
N ALA A 133 -0.69 2.96 -3.92
CA ALA A 133 0.20 3.24 -5.04
C ALA A 133 1.53 2.44 -5.05
N ALA A 134 1.62 1.34 -4.30
CA ALA A 134 2.82 0.50 -4.20
C ALA A 134 2.83 -0.59 -5.28
N THR A 135 3.04 -0.20 -6.55
CA THR A 135 2.82 -1.05 -7.74
C THR A 135 3.73 -2.29 -7.83
N GLU A 136 4.91 -2.24 -7.19
CA GLU A 136 5.91 -3.32 -7.24
C GLU A 136 5.81 -4.34 -6.09
N VAL A 137 4.86 -4.12 -5.15
CA VAL A 137 4.65 -5.00 -3.99
C VAL A 137 3.65 -6.11 -4.34
N GLY A 138 4.15 -7.31 -4.64
CA GLY A 138 3.37 -8.43 -5.17
C GLY A 138 3.10 -9.58 -4.18
N GLU A 139 2.85 -10.76 -4.75
CA GLU A 139 2.41 -11.99 -4.07
C GLU A 139 3.20 -12.34 -2.80
N ASP A 140 4.53 -12.38 -2.88
CA ASP A 140 5.37 -12.85 -1.75
C ASP A 140 5.28 -11.93 -0.54
N ALA A 141 5.07 -10.63 -0.76
CA ALA A 141 4.87 -9.68 0.32
C ALA A 141 3.53 -9.93 1.03
N LEU A 142 2.47 -10.20 0.25
CA LEU A 142 1.15 -10.53 0.80
C LEU A 142 1.20 -11.85 1.59
N LEU A 143 1.86 -12.88 1.07
CA LEU A 143 2.08 -14.15 1.75
C LEU A 143 2.85 -13.95 3.07
N ALA A 144 3.97 -13.22 3.03
CA ALA A 144 4.78 -12.97 4.23
C ALA A 144 4.00 -12.21 5.32
N LEU A 145 3.12 -11.27 4.94
CA LEU A 145 2.24 -10.58 5.89
C LEU A 145 1.28 -11.57 6.58
N PHE A 146 0.67 -12.50 5.83
CA PHE A 146 -0.22 -13.51 6.41
C PHE A 146 0.52 -14.42 7.40
N GLU A 147 1.69 -14.91 7.02
CA GLU A 147 2.50 -15.86 7.80
C GLU A 147 3.07 -15.24 9.08
N ASN A 148 3.58 -14.01 9.02
CA ASN A 148 4.40 -13.44 10.08
C ASN A 148 3.65 -12.49 11.02
N CYS A 149 2.45 -12.03 10.64
CA CYS A 149 1.70 -11.02 11.38
C CYS A 149 0.30 -11.52 11.81
N PRO A 150 0.21 -12.41 12.83
CA PRO A 150 -1.07 -13.00 13.27
C PRO A 150 -2.07 -11.99 13.85
N ALA A 151 -1.63 -10.79 14.20
CA ALA A 151 -2.48 -9.71 14.72
C ALA A 151 -3.14 -8.87 13.62
N LEU A 152 -2.89 -9.15 12.33
CA LEU A 152 -3.46 -8.40 11.21
C LEU A 152 -4.99 -8.40 11.24
N THR A 153 -5.54 -7.22 11.02
CA THR A 153 -6.98 -6.96 10.91
C THR A 153 -7.33 -6.23 9.61
N TYR A 154 -6.37 -5.50 9.04
CA TYR A 154 -6.52 -4.73 7.82
C TYR A 154 -5.24 -4.80 6.99
N ILE A 155 -5.38 -5.08 5.70
CA ILE A 155 -4.30 -5.01 4.72
C ILE A 155 -4.83 -4.24 3.51
N GLU A 156 -4.09 -3.25 3.03
CA GLU A 156 -4.26 -2.70 1.70
C GLU A 156 -2.93 -2.76 0.94
N LEU A 157 -2.92 -3.51 -0.15
CA LEU A 157 -1.85 -3.51 -1.14
C LEU A 157 -2.48 -3.16 -2.50
N SER A 158 -2.32 -1.91 -2.93
CA SER A 158 -2.92 -1.43 -4.17
C SER A 158 -1.96 -0.53 -4.93
N GLY A 159 -1.98 -0.66 -6.26
CA GLY A 159 -1.22 0.18 -7.18
C GLY A 159 -2.12 1.24 -7.83
N LEU A 160 -1.52 2.13 -8.61
CA LEU A 160 -2.26 2.98 -9.57
C LEU A 160 -2.55 2.16 -10.83
N GLY A 161 -3.76 2.31 -11.40
CA GLY A 161 -4.15 1.56 -12.60
C GLY A 161 -4.23 0.03 -12.39
N HIS A 162 -3.54 -0.76 -13.22
CA HIS A 162 -3.68 -2.23 -13.32
C HIS A 162 -3.11 -3.04 -12.12
N GLY A 163 -2.78 -2.38 -11.02
CA GLY A 163 -2.46 -2.95 -9.70
C GLY A 163 -1.22 -3.85 -9.64
N ASN A 164 -0.99 -4.45 -8.47
CA ASN A 164 0.22 -5.19 -8.11
C ASN A 164 0.18 -6.67 -8.56
N ASP A 165 1.31 -7.31 -8.86
CA ASP A 165 1.30 -8.72 -9.33
C ASP A 165 0.91 -9.74 -8.25
N ILE A 166 -0.40 -9.88 -8.05
CA ILE A 166 -1.05 -10.84 -7.17
C ILE A 166 -1.95 -11.72 -8.05
N THR A 167 -1.55 -12.97 -8.15
CA THR A 167 -2.09 -14.06 -8.97
C THR A 167 -3.16 -14.87 -8.23
N GLY A 168 -3.12 -14.89 -6.89
CA GLY A 168 -4.11 -15.55 -6.01
C GLY A 168 -3.56 -16.71 -5.18
N SER A 169 -2.34 -17.17 -5.41
CA SER A 169 -1.73 -18.29 -4.68
C SER A 169 -1.60 -18.03 -3.17
N SER A 170 -1.28 -16.80 -2.76
CA SER A 170 -1.26 -16.36 -1.36
C SER A 170 -2.66 -16.35 -0.73
N LEU A 171 -3.72 -16.14 -1.54
CA LEU A 171 -5.10 -16.20 -1.06
C LEU A 171 -5.54 -17.64 -0.83
N ASP A 172 -5.14 -18.56 -1.71
CA ASP A 172 -5.32 -20.00 -1.51
C ASP A 172 -4.52 -20.49 -0.30
N ALA A 173 -3.26 -20.04 -0.15
CA ALA A 173 -2.44 -20.37 1.02
C ALA A 173 -3.05 -19.85 2.32
N LEU A 174 -3.57 -18.61 2.36
CA LEU A 174 -4.30 -18.08 3.52
C LEU A 174 -5.57 -18.89 3.83
N ARG A 175 -6.27 -19.39 2.80
CA ARG A 175 -7.43 -20.26 2.98
C ARG A 175 -7.02 -21.60 3.61
N GLU A 176 -5.90 -22.16 3.17
CA GLU A 176 -5.39 -23.47 3.61
C GLU A 176 -4.74 -23.44 5.00
N ASN A 177 -4.33 -22.26 5.47
CA ASN A 177 -3.71 -22.05 6.78
C ASN A 177 -4.57 -21.10 7.64
N PRO A 178 -5.63 -21.60 8.32
CA PRO A 178 -6.57 -20.78 9.07
C PRO A 178 -5.95 -20.05 10.28
N GLU A 179 -4.82 -20.54 10.79
CA GLU A 179 -4.04 -19.91 11.85
C GLU A 179 -3.26 -18.67 11.39
N TRP A 180 -3.11 -18.45 10.09
CA TRP A 180 -2.51 -17.23 9.54
C TRP A 180 -3.52 -16.08 9.53
N ALA A 181 -3.10 -14.94 10.09
CA ALA A 181 -3.92 -13.74 10.25
C ALA A 181 -5.40 -14.03 10.61
N PRO A 182 -5.70 -14.76 11.70
CA PRO A 182 -7.03 -15.28 12.00
C PRO A 182 -8.07 -14.19 12.28
N LYS A 183 -7.61 -12.96 12.56
CA LYS A 183 -8.43 -11.78 12.84
C LYS A 183 -8.53 -10.82 11.65
N LEU A 184 -8.08 -11.23 10.45
CA LEU A 184 -8.14 -10.39 9.26
C LEU A 184 -9.60 -10.10 8.87
N LYS A 185 -9.99 -8.83 8.93
CA LYS A 185 -11.36 -8.36 8.64
C LYS A 185 -11.48 -7.72 7.28
N THR A 186 -10.44 -7.05 6.82
CA THR A 186 -10.44 -6.32 5.56
C THR A 186 -9.15 -6.57 4.79
N LEU A 187 -9.32 -6.99 3.54
CA LEU A 187 -8.23 -7.15 2.58
C LEU A 187 -8.57 -6.32 1.34
N VAL A 188 -7.79 -5.28 1.08
CA VAL A 188 -7.96 -4.40 -0.08
C VAL A 188 -6.84 -4.68 -1.08
N LEU A 189 -7.21 -5.04 -2.30
CA LEU A 189 -6.29 -5.38 -3.39
C LEU A 189 -6.64 -4.59 -4.65
N GLY A 190 -5.65 -4.30 -5.49
CA GLY A 190 -5.90 -3.68 -6.80
C GLY A 190 -6.87 -4.48 -7.67
N GLU A 191 -7.71 -3.80 -8.45
CA GLU A 191 -8.71 -4.42 -9.34
C GLU A 191 -8.06 -5.38 -10.35
N ARG A 192 -8.63 -6.58 -10.47
CA ARG A 192 -8.16 -7.67 -11.34
C ARG A 192 -9.31 -8.51 -11.91
N ASP A 193 -10.45 -7.90 -12.21
CA ASP A 193 -11.69 -8.61 -12.59
C ASP A 193 -11.51 -9.55 -13.82
N GLU A 194 -10.49 -9.31 -14.66
CA GLU A 194 -10.16 -10.15 -15.81
C GLU A 194 -9.36 -11.43 -15.46
N LYS A 195 -8.69 -11.50 -14.31
CA LYS A 195 -7.87 -12.65 -13.91
C LYS A 195 -8.72 -13.74 -13.25
N LYS A 196 -9.22 -14.69 -14.05
CA LYS A 196 -10.07 -15.81 -13.58
C LYS A 196 -9.51 -16.60 -12.38
N ALA A 197 -8.20 -16.90 -12.39
CA ALA A 197 -7.54 -17.65 -11.31
C ALA A 197 -7.57 -16.87 -9.99
N PHE A 198 -7.17 -15.60 -10.02
CA PHE A 198 -7.26 -14.69 -8.89
C PHE A 198 -8.69 -14.60 -8.34
N MET A 199 -9.67 -14.37 -9.21
CA MET A 199 -11.09 -14.27 -8.81
C MET A 199 -11.61 -15.56 -8.16
N LYS A 200 -11.15 -16.73 -8.64
CA LYS A 200 -11.50 -18.02 -8.03
C LYS A 200 -10.94 -18.13 -6.62
N ALA A 201 -9.65 -17.87 -6.43
CA ALA A 201 -8.97 -17.93 -5.12
C ALA A 201 -9.59 -16.94 -4.13
N MET A 202 -9.75 -15.68 -4.55
CA MET A 202 -10.36 -14.60 -3.80
C MET A 202 -11.78 -14.94 -3.32
N ARG A 203 -12.63 -15.47 -4.20
CA ARG A 203 -14.00 -15.89 -3.83
C ARG A 203 -14.00 -17.10 -2.90
N ALA A 204 -13.10 -18.06 -3.09
CA ALA A 204 -12.98 -19.23 -2.23
C ALA A 204 -12.55 -18.83 -0.81
N LEU A 205 -11.53 -17.98 -0.68
CA LEU A 205 -11.10 -17.41 0.60
C LEU A 205 -12.24 -16.67 1.30
N GLY A 206 -13.00 -15.84 0.58
CA GLY A 206 -14.14 -15.11 1.14
C GLY A 206 -15.28 -16.03 1.62
N LYS A 207 -15.47 -17.21 1.02
CA LYS A 207 -16.45 -18.21 1.49
C LYS A 207 -15.99 -18.88 2.78
N GLU A 208 -14.70 -19.19 2.89
CA GLU A 208 -14.09 -19.81 4.06
C GLU A 208 -14.11 -18.84 5.25
N ARG A 209 -13.62 -17.61 5.03
CA ARG A 209 -13.52 -16.57 6.05
C ARG A 209 -14.70 -15.60 5.96
N GLN A 210 -15.89 -16.07 6.34
CA GLN A 210 -17.16 -15.33 6.16
C GLN A 210 -17.25 -13.98 6.89
N ALA A 211 -16.44 -13.76 7.93
CA ALA A 211 -16.37 -12.51 8.67
C ALA A 211 -15.51 -11.43 7.97
N MET A 212 -14.77 -11.80 6.92
CA MET A 212 -13.89 -10.91 6.18
C MET A 212 -14.62 -10.24 5.00
N THR A 213 -14.22 -9.01 4.70
CA THR A 213 -14.55 -8.32 3.45
C THR A 213 -13.28 -8.19 2.61
N ILE A 214 -13.37 -8.59 1.35
CA ILE A 214 -12.30 -8.36 0.37
C ILE A 214 -12.77 -7.26 -0.57
N THR A 215 -12.00 -6.19 -0.70
CA THR A 215 -12.33 -5.05 -1.57
C THR A 215 -11.36 -5.02 -2.73
N LEU A 216 -11.87 -5.03 -3.95
CA LEU A 216 -11.08 -4.72 -5.14
C LEU A 216 -11.17 -3.23 -5.40
N ILE A 217 -10.03 -2.57 -5.55
CA ILE A 217 -9.93 -1.11 -5.70
C ILE A 217 -9.19 -0.72 -6.96
N SER A 218 -9.69 0.30 -7.66
CA SER A 218 -9.02 0.93 -8.78
C SER A 218 -8.95 2.43 -8.55
N ARG A 219 -7.76 2.99 -8.75
CA ARG A 219 -7.45 4.41 -8.55
C ARG A 219 -6.93 4.99 -9.86
N MET A 220 -7.53 6.12 -10.26
CA MET A 220 -7.17 6.84 -11.46
C MET A 220 -7.10 8.34 -11.17
N GLU A 221 -6.03 8.98 -11.61
CA GLU A 221 -5.93 10.42 -11.68
C GLU A 221 -6.74 10.91 -12.88
N VAL A 222 -7.75 11.73 -12.61
CA VAL A 222 -8.61 12.31 -13.65
C VAL A 222 -8.54 13.82 -13.58
N LYS A 223 -8.39 14.46 -14.73
CA LYS A 223 -8.40 15.92 -14.80
C LYS A 223 -9.84 16.43 -14.94
N LYS A 224 -10.33 17.17 -13.95
CA LYS A 224 -11.66 17.81 -13.97
C LYS A 224 -11.49 19.31 -13.82
N TRP A 225 -12.02 20.07 -14.78
CA TRP A 225 -12.06 21.54 -14.73
C TRP A 225 -10.71 22.26 -14.48
N GLY A 226 -9.57 21.64 -14.85
CA GLY A 226 -8.24 22.22 -14.68
C GLY A 226 -7.44 21.64 -13.53
N ASP A 227 -8.12 21.02 -12.56
CA ASP A 227 -7.53 20.38 -11.39
C ASP A 227 -7.48 18.86 -11.55
N TRP A 228 -6.53 18.24 -10.87
CA TRP A 228 -6.44 16.80 -10.76
C TRP A 228 -7.31 16.32 -9.61
N GLU A 229 -8.11 15.29 -9.87
CA GLU A 229 -8.89 14.59 -8.86
C GLU A 229 -8.54 13.09 -8.88
N LEU A 230 -8.59 12.46 -7.72
CA LEU A 230 -8.42 11.02 -7.59
C LEU A 230 -9.79 10.34 -7.67
N GLU A 231 -10.10 9.68 -8.80
CA GLU A 231 -11.26 8.81 -8.89
C GLU A 231 -10.90 7.43 -8.31
N THR A 232 -11.73 6.96 -7.39
CA THR A 232 -11.56 5.64 -6.76
C THR A 232 -12.83 4.82 -6.96
N ARG A 233 -12.68 3.64 -7.57
CA ARG A 233 -13.74 2.64 -7.69
C ARG A 233 -13.46 1.48 -6.75
N LYS A 234 -14.48 1.06 -6.00
CA LYS A 234 -14.38 -0.04 -5.05
C LYS A 234 -15.49 -1.06 -5.29
N GLN A 235 -15.11 -2.32 -5.34
CA GLN A 235 -16.04 -3.44 -5.31
C GLN A 235 -15.77 -4.29 -4.06
N ASP A 236 -16.73 -4.30 -3.15
CA ASP A 236 -16.67 -5.18 -1.99
C ASP A 236 -17.15 -6.58 -2.36
N TYR A 237 -16.50 -7.58 -1.77
CA TYR A 237 -16.92 -8.97 -1.80
C TYR A 237 -17.02 -9.51 -0.38
N LYS A 238 -18.18 -10.11 -0.09
CA LYS A 238 -18.47 -10.77 1.19
C LYS A 238 -18.96 -12.18 0.92
N LYS A 239 -18.49 -13.16 1.71
CA LYS A 239 -18.86 -14.58 1.51
C LYS A 239 -18.63 -15.08 0.08
N GLY A 240 -17.59 -14.54 -0.59
CA GLY A 240 -17.23 -14.84 -1.97
C GLY A 240 -18.18 -14.30 -3.05
N ARG A 241 -19.03 -13.31 -2.74
CA ARG A 241 -19.97 -12.68 -3.68
C ARG A 241 -19.79 -11.16 -3.70
N LYS A 242 -20.00 -10.53 -4.86
CA LYS A 242 -20.05 -9.06 -5.00
C LYS A 242 -21.12 -8.50 -4.06
N HIS A 243 -20.82 -7.39 -3.40
CA HIS A 243 -21.70 -6.76 -2.43
C HIS A 243 -21.63 -5.23 -2.55
N GLY A 244 -22.61 -4.64 -3.22
CA GLY A 244 -22.74 -3.19 -3.38
C GLY A 244 -21.61 -2.58 -4.24
N ASP A 245 -22.00 -1.80 -5.24
CA ASP A 245 -21.05 -0.94 -5.94
C ASP A 245 -20.95 0.35 -5.11
N ARG A 246 -19.88 0.49 -4.32
CA ARG A 246 -19.59 1.75 -3.64
C ARG A 246 -18.82 2.64 -4.60
N TYR A 247 -19.56 3.44 -5.36
CA TYR A 247 -19.02 4.65 -5.94
C TYR A 247 -18.79 5.65 -4.80
N ASP A 248 -17.54 5.92 -4.43
CA ASP A 248 -17.18 7.01 -3.51
C ASP A 248 -17.24 8.35 -4.26
N GLY A 249 -18.39 8.67 -4.85
CA GLY A 249 -18.68 10.00 -5.38
C GLY A 249 -19.13 10.89 -4.23
N LYS A 250 -18.35 11.92 -3.89
CA LYS A 250 -18.84 13.03 -3.06
C LYS A 250 -20.17 13.51 -3.62
N ALA A 251 -21.15 13.70 -2.72
CA ALA A 251 -22.53 14.00 -3.02
C ALA A 251 -22.70 15.09 -4.09
N GLY A 252 -23.49 14.80 -5.12
CA GLY A 252 -23.92 15.82 -6.08
C GLY A 252 -24.33 15.33 -7.46
N SER A 253 -25.20 14.33 -7.60
CA SER A 253 -26.12 14.26 -8.75
C SER A 253 -27.17 13.14 -8.60
N ASN A 254 -28.36 13.49 -9.06
CA ASN A 254 -29.66 12.84 -8.90
C ASN A 254 -29.72 11.43 -9.55
N PRO A 255 -30.35 10.42 -8.93
CA PRO A 255 -30.45 9.06 -9.51
C PRO A 255 -31.55 8.91 -10.58
N LEU A 256 -31.66 9.86 -11.52
CA LEU A 256 -32.68 9.84 -12.59
C LEU A 256 -32.16 9.88 -14.02
N ASP A 257 -30.86 9.73 -14.26
CA ASP A 257 -30.32 9.71 -15.63
C ASP A 257 -29.96 8.30 -16.12
N ASN A 258 -30.90 7.37 -15.95
CA ASN A 258 -30.83 6.05 -16.59
C ASN A 258 -31.98 5.91 -17.58
N ARG A 259 -31.92 6.69 -18.67
CA ARG A 259 -32.65 6.43 -19.91
C ARG A 259 -31.77 6.84 -21.09
N TYR A 260 -31.99 6.17 -22.22
CA TYR A 260 -31.29 6.23 -23.51
C TYR A 260 -30.12 5.24 -23.59
N ASN A 261 -30.33 3.97 -23.97
CA ASN A 261 -30.93 3.34 -25.16
C ASN A 261 -29.83 2.66 -25.97
N TYR A 262 -29.99 1.34 -26.09
CA TYR A 262 -29.44 0.49 -27.14
C TYR A 262 -29.70 1.05 -28.54
N TYR A 263 -28.67 1.06 -29.39
CA TYR A 263 -28.59 0.73 -30.84
C TYR A 263 -27.08 0.82 -31.16
N TRP A 264 -26.32 -0.19 -31.59
CA TRP A 264 -26.56 -1.37 -32.42
C TRP A 264 -25.77 -2.57 -31.90
#